data_AF-A0A7S4FDH3-F1
#
_entry.id   AF-A0A7S4FDH3-F1
#
_cell.length_a   1.000
_cell.length_b   1.000
_cell.length_c   1.000
_cell.angle_alpha   90.00
_cell.angle_beta   90.00
_cell.angle_gamma   90.00
#
_symmetry.space_group_name_H-M   'P 1'
#
loop_
_entity.id
_entity.type
_entity.pdbx_description
1 polymer ?
#
loop_
_entity_poly.entity_id
_entity_poly.type
_entity_poly.pdbx_seq_one_letter_code
_entity_poly.pdbx_strand_id
1 'polypeptide(L)'
;DRLYLPLHPAFTSAAAKEPRQTFLQRPLDDRLQVMTLDRFDHQRLLLRLSHQYALREHPTLSQPVALDLHGLLRGVHIRNATELSLTANQPKSAMRRWD
;
A
#
# COMPACT_ATOMS: atom_id res chain seq x y z
N ASP A 1 0.64 13.40 -1.22
CA ASP A 1 -0.18 14.61 -1.44
C ASP A 1 -1.56 14.46 -0.77
N ARG A 2 -1.90 15.32 0.21
CA ARG A 2 -3.18 15.23 0.94
C ARG A 2 -4.39 15.60 0.08
N LEU A 3 -4.17 16.16 -1.10
CA LEU A 3 -5.23 16.55 -2.03
C LEU A 3 -5.74 15.37 -2.88
N TYR A 4 -4.94 14.31 -3.05
CA TYR A 4 -5.30 13.17 -3.90
C TYR A 4 -6.28 12.19 -3.22
N LEU A 5 -6.18 12.04 -1.89
CA LEU A 5 -7.08 11.20 -1.08
C LEU A 5 -7.71 12.06 0.01
N PRO A 6 -8.82 12.75 -0.29
CA PRO A 6 -9.50 13.55 0.72
C PRO A 6 -10.08 12.65 1.81
N LEU A 7 -10.38 13.26 2.96
CA LEU A 7 -11.14 12.57 4.00
C LEU A 7 -12.54 12.22 3.44
N HIS A 8 -12.94 10.96 3.63
CA HIS A 8 -14.29 10.50 3.30
C HIS A 8 -15.17 10.58 4.55
N PRO A 9 -16.01 11.62 4.71
CA PRO A 9 -16.88 11.71 5.87
C PRO A 9 -17.99 10.65 5.79
N ALA A 10 -18.28 10.01 6.92
CA ALA A 10 -19.42 9.12 7.09
C ALA A 10 -20.32 9.68 8.20
N PHE A 11 -21.63 9.70 7.95
CA PHE A 11 -22.62 10.22 8.89
C PHE A 11 -23.58 9.09 9.30
N THR A 12 -23.94 9.04 10.57
CA THR A 12 -24.89 8.07 11.13
C THR A 12 -25.76 8.75 12.18
N SER A 13 -27.00 8.30 12.32
CA SER A 13 -27.92 8.75 13.38
C SER A 13 -27.70 8.04 14.71
N ALA A 14 -26.96 6.93 14.70
CA ALA A 14 -26.60 6.18 15.91
C ALA A 14 -25.25 6.63 16.45
N ALA A 15 -25.04 6.52 17.76
CA ALA A 15 -23.73 6.76 18.35
C ALA A 15 -22.69 5.78 17.77
N ALA A 16 -21.62 6.31 17.18
CA ALA A 16 -20.53 5.48 16.66
C ALA A 16 -19.76 4.84 17.83
N LYS A 17 -19.67 3.50 17.83
CA LYS A 17 -18.89 2.75 18.84
C LYS A 17 -17.38 2.94 18.69
N GLU A 18 -16.88 3.05 17.47
CA GLU A 18 -15.46 3.17 17.16
C GLU A 18 -15.26 4.27 16.10
N PRO A 19 -14.98 5.53 16.51
CA PRO A 19 -14.88 6.65 15.57
C PRO A 19 -13.59 6.63 14.75
N ARG A 20 -12.65 5.70 15.01
CA ARG A 20 -11.38 5.59 14.31
C ARG A 20 -11.06 4.14 14.01
N GLN A 21 -10.88 3.83 12.74
CA GLN A 21 -10.45 2.51 12.30
C GLN A 21 -9.29 2.66 11.31
N THR A 22 -8.32 1.77 11.41
CA THR A 22 -7.23 1.65 10.44
C THR A 22 -7.04 0.18 10.09
N PHE A 23 -6.72 -0.06 8.82
CA PHE A 23 -6.33 -1.37 8.31
C PHE A 23 -4.82 -1.61 8.42
N LEU A 24 -4.03 -0.62 8.84
CA LEU A 24 -2.60 -0.80 9.06
C LEU A 24 -2.31 -1.12 10.54
N GLN A 25 -1.39 -2.03 10.81
CA GLN A 25 -0.97 -2.29 12.21
C GLN A 25 -0.04 -1.18 12.73
N ARG A 26 0.73 -0.56 11.82
CA ARG A 26 1.62 0.57 12.06
C ARG A 26 1.45 1.61 10.96
N PRO A 27 1.68 2.91 11.23
CA PRO A 27 1.73 3.92 10.17
C PRO A 27 2.71 3.51 9.07
N LEU A 28 2.35 3.78 7.82
CA LEU A 28 3.27 3.62 6.71
C LEU A 28 4.35 4.70 6.80
N ASP A 29 5.57 4.38 6.34
CA ASP A 29 6.65 5.36 6.23
C ASP A 29 6.24 6.51 5.29
N ASP A 30 6.55 7.76 5.66
CA ASP A 30 6.18 8.96 4.88
C ASP A 30 6.74 8.96 3.45
N ARG A 31 7.74 8.13 3.15
CA ARG A 31 8.29 7.96 1.79
C ARG A 31 7.43 7.08 0.89
N LEU A 32 6.50 6.32 1.47
CA LEU A 32 5.67 5.35 0.76
C LEU A 32 4.21 5.80 0.70
N GLN A 33 3.54 5.44 -0.37
CA GLN A 33 2.09 5.62 -0.52
C GLN A 33 1.45 4.33 -1.03
N VAL A 34 0.30 3.96 -0.46
CA VAL A 34 -0.54 2.91 -1.02
C VAL A 34 -1.28 3.46 -2.24
N MET A 35 -0.94 2.95 -3.42
CA MET A 35 -1.62 3.29 -4.67
C MET A 35 -2.81 2.38 -4.96
N THR A 36 -2.73 1.13 -4.53
CA THR A 36 -3.82 0.17 -4.67
C THR A 36 -3.80 -0.77 -3.48
N LEU A 37 -4.96 -0.96 -2.87
CA LEU A 37 -5.24 -2.09 -1.99
C LEU A 37 -6.62 -2.60 -2.38
N ASP A 38 -6.64 -3.76 -3.03
CA ASP A 38 -7.89 -4.32 -3.56
C ASP A 38 -7.90 -5.84 -3.41
N ARG A 39 -9.08 -6.44 -3.47
CA ARG A 39 -9.23 -7.89 -3.54
C ARG A 39 -8.89 -8.35 -4.94
N PHE A 40 -7.85 -9.17 -5.06
CA PHE A 40 -7.51 -9.80 -6.34
C PHE A 40 -8.43 -11.00 -6.60
N ASP A 41 -8.73 -11.76 -5.54
CA ASP A 41 -9.78 -12.79 -5.53
C ASP A 41 -10.28 -13.06 -4.09
N HIS A 42 -10.83 -14.25 -3.84
CA HIS A 42 -11.34 -14.65 -2.52
C HIS A 42 -10.26 -14.79 -1.44
N GLN A 43 -8.99 -15.01 -1.81
CA GLN A 43 -7.89 -15.30 -0.87
C GLN A 43 -6.67 -14.40 -1.05
N ARG A 44 -6.61 -13.62 -2.14
CA ARG A 44 -5.47 -12.77 -2.49
C ARG A 44 -5.86 -11.30 -2.49
N LEU A 45 -4.94 -10.47 -2.01
CA LEU A 45 -5.00 -9.02 -2.12
C LEU A 45 -3.99 -8.54 -3.16
N LEU A 46 -4.37 -7.53 -3.94
CA LEU A 46 -3.48 -6.78 -4.80
C LEU A 46 -3.03 -5.53 -4.05
N LEU A 47 -1.72 -5.43 -3.82
CA LEU A 47 -1.08 -4.28 -3.18
C LEU A 47 -0.14 -3.59 -4.17
N ARG A 48 -0.29 -2.27 -4.34
CA ARG A 48 0.70 -1.42 -5.01
C ARG A 48 1.18 -0.35 -4.04
N LEU A 49 2.50 -0.26 -3.88
CA LEU A 49 3.17 0.76 -3.11
C LEU A 49 4.03 1.60 -4.05
N SER A 50 3.98 2.92 -3.92
CA SER A 50 4.89 3.83 -4.61
C SER A 50 5.82 4.52 -3.63
N HIS A 51 7.04 4.78 -4.07
CA HIS A 51 7.92 5.74 -3.43
C HIS A 51 7.50 7.14 -3.90
N GLN A 52 7.20 8.03 -2.97
CA GLN A 52 6.61 9.34 -3.27
C GLN A 52 7.63 10.35 -3.82
N TYR A 53 8.92 10.15 -3.52
CA TYR A 53 9.98 11.09 -3.85
C TYR A 53 10.86 10.55 -4.98
N ALA A 54 11.19 11.41 -5.94
CA ALA A 54 12.18 11.14 -6.96
C ALA A 54 13.61 11.18 -6.40
N LEU A 55 14.57 10.76 -7.21
CA LEU A 55 15.98 10.82 -6.86
C LEU A 55 16.40 12.28 -6.62
N ARG A 56 17.02 12.56 -5.46
CA ARG A 56 17.54 13.89 -5.06
C ARG A 56 16.47 14.99 -4.85
N GLU A 57 15.20 14.63 -4.77
CA GLU A 57 14.12 15.57 -4.44
C GLU A 57 14.17 16.03 -2.98
N HIS A 58 14.61 15.14 -2.07
CA HIS A 58 14.74 15.44 -0.65
C HIS A 58 15.96 14.70 -0.05
N PRO A 59 16.75 15.34 0.85
CA PRO A 59 17.98 14.74 1.38
C PRO A 59 17.77 13.39 2.06
N THR A 60 16.68 13.24 2.82
CA THR A 60 16.32 12.01 3.55
C THR A 60 15.18 11.21 2.91
N LEU A 61 14.11 11.86 2.45
CA LEU A 61 12.91 11.18 1.93
C LEU A 61 13.11 10.56 0.53
N SER A 62 14.14 10.95 -0.21
CA SER A 62 14.50 10.26 -1.47
C SER A 62 15.30 8.97 -1.26
N GLN A 63 15.68 8.64 -0.02
CA GLN A 63 16.51 7.46 0.27
C GLN A 63 15.69 6.17 0.28
N PRO A 64 16.29 5.02 -0.10
CA PRO A 64 15.61 3.72 -0.10
C PRO A 64 14.97 3.36 1.25
N VAL A 65 13.81 2.70 1.19
CA VAL A 65 13.03 2.24 2.34
C VAL A 65 12.85 0.73 2.29
N ALA A 66 13.02 0.06 3.42
CA ALA A 66 12.61 -1.32 3.60
C ALA A 66 11.27 -1.34 4.35
N LEU A 67 10.35 -2.18 3.89
CA LEU A 67 9.05 -2.39 4.51
C LEU A 67 8.85 -3.88 4.78
N ASP A 68 8.53 -4.22 6.02
CA ASP A 68 8.10 -5.56 6.37
C ASP A 68 6.58 -5.70 6.19
N LEU A 69 6.20 -6.59 5.26
CA LEU A 69 4.82 -6.85 4.87
C LEU A 69 4.06 -7.73 5.87
N HIS A 70 4.74 -8.59 6.65
CA HIS A 70 4.09 -9.58 7.51
C HIS A 70 3.15 -8.90 8.55
N GLY A 71 3.58 -7.76 9.08
CA GLY A 71 2.81 -6.95 10.02
C GLY A 71 2.18 -5.70 9.41
N LEU A 72 2.04 -5.59 8.09
CA LEU A 72 1.52 -4.35 7.49
C LEU A 72 0.02 -4.17 7.78
N LEU A 73 -0.78 -5.20 7.53
CA LEU A 73 -2.23 -5.13 7.54
C LEU A 73 -2.83 -5.75 8.82
N ARG A 74 -3.82 -5.08 9.40
CA ARG A 74 -4.62 -5.57 10.54
C ARG A 74 -5.74 -6.47 10.03
N GLY A 75 -5.99 -7.58 10.72
CA GLY A 75 -7.10 -8.49 10.41
C GLY A 75 -6.82 -9.50 9.29
N VAL A 76 -5.63 -9.47 8.69
CA VAL A 76 -5.16 -10.49 7.73
C VAL A 76 -3.78 -10.97 8.12
N HIS A 77 -3.49 -12.25 7.82
CA HIS A 77 -2.17 -12.84 8.03
C HIS A 77 -1.55 -13.17 6.68
N ILE A 78 -0.54 -12.40 6.28
CA ILE A 78 0.12 -12.54 4.98
C ILE A 78 1.04 -13.76 5.01
N ARG A 79 0.65 -14.81 4.29
CA ARG A 79 1.41 -16.08 4.21
C ARG A 79 2.51 -16.06 3.16
N ASN A 80 2.27 -15.37 2.05
CA ASN A 80 3.21 -15.19 0.96
C ASN A 80 2.97 -13.86 0.25
N ALA A 81 3.96 -13.43 -0.52
CA ALA A 81 3.85 -12.32 -1.46
C ALA A 81 4.46 -12.76 -2.79
N THR A 82 3.82 -12.42 -3.90
CA THR A 82 4.32 -12.69 -5.25
C THR A 82 4.45 -11.36 -5.98
N GLU A 83 5.65 -11.06 -6.47
CA GLU A 83 5.89 -9.84 -7.24
C GLU A 83 5.42 -10.01 -8.69
N LEU A 84 4.64 -9.05 -9.19
CA LEU A 84 4.06 -9.06 -10.53
C LEU A 84 4.45 -7.78 -11.30
N SER A 85 4.16 -7.77 -12.60
CA SER A 85 4.14 -6.56 -13.42
C SER A 85 3.17 -5.50 -12.85
N LEU A 86 3.31 -4.25 -13.27
CA LEU A 86 2.48 -3.15 -12.76
C LEU A 86 0.97 -3.39 -12.95
N THR A 87 0.59 -4.02 -14.07
CA THR A 87 -0.79 -4.40 -14.40
C THR A 87 -1.21 -5.74 -13.79
N ALA A 88 -0.34 -6.38 -13.01
CA ALA A 88 -0.56 -7.67 -12.36
C ALA A 88 -0.85 -8.83 -13.31
N ASN A 89 -0.36 -8.77 -14.55
CA ASN A 89 -0.61 -9.78 -15.59
C ASN A 89 0.55 -10.76 -15.84
N GLN A 90 1.73 -10.51 -15.25
CA GLN A 90 2.92 -11.34 -15.45
C GLN A 90 3.76 -11.41 -14.17
N PRO A 91 4.32 -12.56 -13.79
CA PRO A 91 5.33 -12.64 -12.74
C PRO A 91 6.53 -11.74 -13.05
N LYS A 92 6.99 -10.97 -12.07
CA LYS A 92 8.12 -10.04 -12.27
C LYS A 92 9.38 -10.77 -12.75
N SER A 93 9.62 -11.97 -12.22
CA SER A 93 10.74 -12.84 -12.58
C SER A 93 10.72 -13.32 -14.04
N ALA A 94 9.55 -13.31 -14.69
CA ALA A 94 9.40 -13.72 -16.09
C ALA A 94 9.51 -12.55 -17.07
N MET A 95 9.60 -11.31 -16.58
CA MET A 95 9.73 -10.12 -17.43
C MET A 95 11.12 -10.05 -18.04
N ARG A 96 11.21 -9.82 -19.35
CA ARG A 96 12.46 -9.61 -20.08
C ARG A 96 12.50 -8.20 -20.64
N ARG A 97 13.64 -7.54 -20.53
CA ARG A 97 13.93 -6.32 -21.27
C ARG A 97 14.61 -6.72 -22.58
N TRP A 98 14.45 -5.90 -23.61
CA TRP A 98 15.33 -6.02 -24.77
C TRP A 98 16.72 -5.56 -24.34
N ASP A 99 17.73 -6.30 -24.77
CA ASP A 99 19.15 -6.00 -24.53
C ASP A 99 19.63 -4.88 -25.47
#